data_AF-A0A085M2C3-F1
#
_entry.id   AF-A0A085M2C3-F1
#
_cell.length_a   1.000
_cell.length_b   1.000
_cell.length_c   1.000
_cell.angle_alpha   90.00
_cell.angle_beta   90.00
_cell.angle_gamma   90.00
#
_symmetry.space_group_name_H-M   'P 1'
#
loop_
_entity.id
_entity.type
_entity.pdbx_description
1 polymer ?
#
loop_
_entity_poly.entity_id
_entity_poly.type
_entity_poly.pdbx_seq_one_letter_code
_entity_poly.pdbx_strand_id
1 'polypeptide(L)'
;MTDCWAGYRSLSREDYTHLRVNHSINFVHPDDPEVHTQTVESLWAQVKRSNKLRCGTRRSELDSYLCEFMWRRRLRPNENPFDKILGDIAKYWPSL
;
A
#
# COMPACT_ATOMS: atom_id res chain seq x y z
N MET A 1 9.96 -8.51 -5.80
CA MET A 1 11.20 -7.76 -5.55
C MET A 1 11.06 -7.01 -4.25
N THR A 2 12.00 -7.19 -3.33
CA THR A 2 11.96 -6.53 -2.02
C THR A 2 13.36 -6.06 -1.63
N ASP A 3 13.47 -5.46 -0.44
CA ASP A 3 14.77 -5.22 0.17
C ASP A 3 15.52 -6.53 0.53
N CYS A 4 16.73 -6.37 1.04
CA CYS A 4 17.57 -7.48 1.49
C CYS A 4 17.20 -8.02 2.89
N TRP A 5 16.00 -7.78 3.41
CA TRP A 5 15.61 -8.27 4.74
C TRP A 5 15.71 -9.80 4.85
N ALA A 6 16.18 -10.26 6.00
CA ALA A 6 16.51 -11.67 6.22
C ALA A 6 15.29 -12.60 6.15
N GLY A 7 14.10 -12.09 6.48
CA GLY A 7 12.84 -12.85 6.40
C GLY A 7 12.49 -13.28 4.97
N TYR A 8 13.02 -12.59 3.95
CA TYR A 8 12.77 -12.94 2.54
C TYR A 8 13.72 -14.02 2.00
N ARG A 9 14.66 -14.54 2.80
CA ARG A 9 15.61 -15.58 2.36
C ARG A 9 14.91 -16.90 2.02
N SER A 10 13.74 -17.17 2.58
CA SER A 10 12.96 -18.38 2.27
C SER A 10 12.30 -18.32 0.89
N LEU A 11 12.10 -17.14 0.30
CA LEU A 11 11.39 -17.01 -0.99
C LEU A 11 12.09 -17.76 -2.12
N SER A 12 13.42 -17.81 -2.11
CA SER A 12 14.18 -18.57 -3.11
C SER A 12 14.03 -20.09 -2.97
N ARG A 13 13.50 -20.58 -1.85
CA ARG A 13 13.21 -22.00 -1.62
C ARG A 13 11.81 -22.40 -2.12
N GLU A 14 10.96 -21.42 -2.44
CA GLU A 14 9.59 -21.60 -2.92
C GLU A 14 9.50 -21.39 -4.44
N ASP A 15 10.57 -21.73 -5.18
CA ASP A 15 10.70 -21.54 -6.64
C ASP A 15 10.44 -20.10 -7.15
N TYR A 16 10.53 -19.11 -6.27
CA TYR A 16 10.34 -17.71 -6.62
C TYR A 16 11.68 -17.03 -6.94
N THR A 17 11.86 -16.57 -8.18
CA THR A 17 13.01 -15.75 -8.58
C THR A 17 12.90 -14.37 -7.93
N HIS A 18 13.51 -14.24 -6.76
CA HIS A 18 13.41 -13.05 -5.95
C HIS A 18 14.47 -12.00 -6.30
N LEU A 19 14.10 -10.96 -7.06
CA LEU A 19 14.94 -9.79 -7.28
C LEU A 19 15.05 -8.94 -6.00
N ARG A 20 16.24 -8.44 -5.66
CA ARG A 20 16.50 -7.73 -4.41
C ARG A 20 17.21 -6.40 -4.67
N VAL A 21 16.83 -5.37 -3.92
CA VAL A 21 17.53 -4.08 -3.93
C VAL A 21 18.23 -3.88 -2.60
N ASN A 22 19.56 -3.80 -2.64
CA ASN A 22 20.35 -3.49 -1.46
C ASN A 22 20.45 -1.97 -1.26
N HIS A 23 19.57 -1.42 -0.44
CA HIS A 23 19.49 0.02 -0.14
C HIS A 23 20.73 0.59 0.56
N SER A 24 21.65 -0.24 1.08
CA SER A 24 22.94 0.24 1.61
C SER A 24 23.98 0.48 0.52
N ILE A 25 23.73 0.02 -0.71
CA ILE A 25 24.66 0.06 -1.84
C ILE A 25 24.04 0.83 -3.02
N ASN A 26 22.79 0.52 -3.38
CA ASN A 26 22.09 1.09 -4.54
C ASN A 26 20.62 1.43 -4.21
N PHE A 27 20.12 2.55 -4.74
CA PHE A 27 18.70 2.97 -4.62
C PHE A 27 17.77 2.33 -5.67
N VAL A 28 18.36 1.81 -6.75
CA VAL A 28 17.72 1.12 -7.87
C VAL A 28 18.63 -0.07 -8.20
N HIS A 29 18.11 -1.18 -8.72
CA HIS A 29 18.96 -2.30 -9.08
C HIS A 29 20.02 -1.88 -10.12
N PRO A 30 21.29 -2.27 -9.95
CA PRO A 30 22.39 -1.78 -10.78
C PRO A 30 22.28 -2.23 -12.24
N ASP A 31 21.73 -3.43 -12.48
CA ASP A 31 21.63 -4.02 -13.82
C ASP A 31 20.28 -3.79 -14.52
N ASP A 32 19.27 -3.32 -13.77
CA ASP A 32 17.93 -3.11 -14.31
C ASP A 32 17.23 -1.92 -13.60
N PRO A 33 17.10 -0.76 -14.26
CA PRO A 33 16.51 0.41 -13.64
C PRO A 33 15.01 0.28 -13.34
N GLU A 34 14.31 -0.68 -13.94
CA GLU A 34 12.89 -0.97 -13.62
C GLU A 34 12.76 -1.75 -12.32
N VAL A 35 13.87 -2.28 -11.79
CA VAL A 35 13.91 -3.08 -10.57
C VAL A 35 14.13 -2.17 -9.35
N HIS A 36 13.03 -1.63 -8.80
CA HIS A 36 13.05 -0.84 -7.56
C HIS A 36 11.83 -1.03 -6.64
N THR A 37 11.97 -0.68 -5.35
CA THR A 37 10.88 -0.68 -4.36
C THR A 37 10.18 0.68 -4.16
N GLN A 38 10.60 1.71 -4.92
CA GLN A 38 10.14 3.10 -4.73
C GLN A 38 8.62 3.28 -4.76
N THR A 39 7.91 2.59 -5.65
CA THR A 39 6.44 2.68 -5.75
C THR A 39 5.77 2.18 -4.48
N VAL A 40 6.27 1.07 -3.91
CA VAL A 40 5.74 0.48 -2.67
C VAL A 40 6.06 1.39 -1.48
N GLU A 41 7.27 1.94 -1.41
CA GLU A 41 7.68 2.86 -0.36
C GLU A 41 6.88 4.16 -0.38
N SER A 42 6.69 4.73 -1.58
CA SER A 42 5.90 5.95 -1.80
C SER A 42 4.45 5.74 -1.40
N LEU A 43 3.89 4.57 -1.70
CA LEU A 43 2.56 4.18 -1.26
C LEU A 43 2.46 4.14 0.27
N TRP A 44 3.38 3.45 0.94
CA TRP A 44 3.40 3.41 2.41
C TRP A 44 3.64 4.78 3.04
N ALA A 45 4.41 5.66 2.40
CA ALA A 45 4.59 7.03 2.86
C ALA A 45 3.26 7.80 2.85
N GLN A 46 2.45 7.65 1.80
CA GLN A 46 1.12 8.25 1.72
C GLN A 46 0.16 7.72 2.80
N VAL A 47 0.10 6.39 2.98
CA VAL A 47 -0.70 5.75 4.04
C VAL A 47 -0.32 6.29 5.42
N LYS A 48 0.98 6.33 5.73
CA LYS A 48 1.49 6.80 7.03
C LYS A 48 1.28 8.29 7.24
N ARG A 49 1.17 9.11 6.19
CA ARG A 49 0.98 10.56 6.29
C ARG A 49 -0.28 10.90 7.08
N SER A 50 -1.41 10.29 6.72
CA SER A 50 -2.69 10.50 7.40
C SER A 50 -2.62 10.08 8.88
N ASN A 51 -1.96 8.97 9.18
CA ASN A 51 -1.77 8.52 10.56
C ASN A 51 -0.93 9.51 11.38
N LYS A 52 0.15 10.05 10.79
CA LYS A 52 1.01 11.06 11.44
C LYS A 52 0.27 12.37 11.72
N LEU A 53 -0.54 12.84 10.77
CA LEU A 53 -1.36 14.05 10.94
C LEU A 53 -2.34 13.95 12.11
N ARG A 54 -2.70 12.73 12.51
CA ARG A 54 -3.61 12.43 13.62
C ARG A 54 -2.89 12.18 14.94
N CYS A 55 -1.57 12.39 14.99
CA CYS A 55 -0.72 12.05 16.13
C CYS A 55 -0.77 10.55 16.50
N GLY A 56 -0.95 9.70 15.48
CA GLY A 56 -1.17 8.27 15.65
C GLY A 56 -2.66 7.90 15.62
N THR A 57 -2.89 6.59 15.58
CA THR A 57 -4.21 5.99 15.45
C THR A 57 -4.25 4.78 16.38
N ARG A 58 -5.39 4.56 17.03
CA ARG A 58 -5.58 3.37 17.87
C ARG A 58 -5.44 2.12 17.00
N ARG A 59 -4.78 1.08 17.50
CA ARG A 59 -4.53 -0.15 16.75
C ARG A 59 -5.83 -0.78 16.22
N SER A 60 -6.93 -0.68 16.97
CA SER A 60 -8.26 -1.16 16.56
C SER A 60 -8.82 -0.47 15.32
N GLU A 61 -8.37 0.75 15.02
CA GLU A 61 -8.85 1.54 13.88
C GLU A 61 -7.92 1.45 12.67
N LEU A 62 -6.76 0.80 12.79
CA LEU A 62 -5.80 0.78 11.67
C LEU A 62 -6.39 0.11 10.43
N ASP A 63 -7.12 -0.99 10.62
CA ASP A 63 -7.73 -1.72 9.51
C ASP A 63 -8.81 -0.89 8.81
N SER A 64 -9.65 -0.17 9.58
CA SER A 64 -10.69 0.70 9.02
C SER A 64 -10.07 1.84 8.19
N TYR A 65 -9.00 2.48 8.66
CA TYR A 65 -8.30 3.52 7.91
C TYR A 65 -7.53 3.00 6.69
N LEU A 66 -6.96 1.79 6.76
CA LEU A 66 -6.34 1.16 5.59
C LEU A 66 -7.40 0.85 4.53
N CYS A 67 -8.56 0.32 4.92
CA CYS A 67 -9.69 0.10 4.03
C CYS A 67 -10.19 1.42 3.40
N GLU A 68 -10.36 2.48 4.20
CA GLU A 68 -10.74 3.79 3.70
C GLU A 68 -9.73 4.34 2.69
N PHE A 69 -8.42 4.26 3.00
CA PHE A 69 -7.36 4.71 2.10
C PHE A 69 -7.40 3.96 0.76
N MET A 70 -7.52 2.63 0.80
CA MET A 70 -7.61 1.80 -0.40
C MET A 70 -8.86 2.14 -1.23
N TRP A 71 -9.99 2.37 -0.57
CA TRP A 71 -11.24 2.76 -1.22
C TRP A 71 -11.13 4.14 -1.87
N ARG A 72 -10.62 5.16 -1.14
CA ARG A 72 -10.41 6.52 -1.69
C ARG A 72 -9.49 6.54 -2.89
N ARG A 73 -8.47 5.69 -2.92
CA ARG A 73 -7.53 5.60 -4.05
C ARG A 73 -8.16 5.06 -5.34
N ARG A 74 -9.29 4.36 -5.23
CA ARG A 74 -10.05 3.84 -6.38
C ARG A 74 -11.04 4.87 -6.95
N LEU A 75 -11.25 5.98 -6.24
CA LEU A 75 -12.11 7.06 -6.71
C LEU A 75 -11.48 7.76 -7.92
N ARG A 76 -12.33 8.11 -8.89
CA ARG A 76 -11.93 8.95 -10.02
C ARG A 76 -11.75 10.41 -9.56
N PRO A 77 -10.93 11.23 -10.25
CA PRO A 77 -10.68 12.62 -9.85
C PRO A 77 -11.93 13.49 -9.66
N ASN A 78 -13.01 13.17 -10.37
CA ASN A 78 -14.26 13.93 -10.34
C ASN A 78 -15.38 13.23 -9.54
N GLU A 79 -15.08 12.13 -8.87
CA GLU A 79 -16.05 11.48 -7.98
C GLU A 79 -16.03 12.13 -6.61
N ASN A 80 -17.21 12.56 -6.15
CA ASN A 80 -17.38 13.01 -4.78
C ASN A 80 -17.33 11.79 -3.84
N PRO A 81 -16.41 11.73 -2.85
CA PRO A 81 -16.33 10.60 -1.94
C PRO A 81 -17.62 10.37 -1.14
N PHE A 82 -18.33 11.43 -0.76
CA PHE A 82 -19.56 11.30 0.02
C PHE A 82 -20.67 10.63 -0.78
N ASP A 83 -20.91 11.08 -2.01
CA ASP A 83 -21.93 10.46 -2.86
C ASP A 83 -21.55 9.02 -3.20
N LYS A 84 -20.25 8.77 -3.41
CA LYS A 84 -19.77 7.44 -3.74
C LYS A 84 -19.93 6.45 -2.59
N ILE A 85 -19.61 6.83 -1.35
CA ILE A 85 -19.77 5.95 -0.20
C ILE A 85 -21.25 5.62 0.04
N LEU A 86 -22.15 6.59 -0.13
CA LEU A 86 -23.60 6.36 -0.04
C LEU A 86 -24.08 5.38 -1.12
N GLY A 87 -23.64 5.56 -2.36
CA GLY A 87 -23.96 4.66 -3.46
C GLY A 87 -23.44 3.24 -3.25
N ASP A 88 -22.22 3.10 -2.72
CA ASP A 88 -21.64 1.80 -2.40
C ASP A 88 -22.43 1.13 -1.25
N ILE A 89 -22.79 1.86 -0.19
CA ILE A 89 -23.63 1.34 0.91
C ILE A 89 -24.97 0.85 0.36
N ALA A 90 -25.68 1.67 -0.43
CA ALA A 90 -26.97 1.30 -1.01
C ALA A 90 -26.87 0.06 -1.92
N LYS A 91 -25.77 -0.09 -2.66
CA LYS A 91 -25.53 -1.23 -3.55
C LYS A 91 -25.33 -2.55 -2.81
N TYR A 92 -24.57 -2.52 -1.72
CA TYR A 92 -24.17 -3.74 -1.00
C TYR A 92 -25.08 -4.05 0.19
N TRP A 93 -25.86 -3.07 0.68
CA TRP A 93 -26.88 -3.21 1.72
C TRP A 93 -28.23 -2.67 1.24
N PRO A 94 -28.85 -3.28 0.21
CA PRO A 94 -30.17 -2.87 -0.25
C PRO A 94 -31.21 -3.13 0.86
N SER A 95 -32.20 -2.24 0.96
CA SER A 95 -33.40 -2.49 1.76
C SER A 95 -34.09 -3.75 1.24
N LEU A 96 -34.38 -4.69 2.16
CA LEU A 96 -35.12 -5.93 1.92
C LEU A 96 -36.44 -5.68 1.17
#